data_AF-D2QZ14-F1
#
_entry.id   AF-D2QZ14-F1
#
_cell.length_a   1.000
_cell.length_b   1.000
_cell.length_c   1.000
_cell.angle_alpha   90.00
_cell.angle_beta   90.00
_cell.angle_gamma   90.00
#
_symmetry.space_group_name_H-M   'P 1'
#
loop_
_entity.id
_entity.type
_entity.pdbx_description
1 polymer ?
#
loop_
_entity_poly.entity_id
_entity_poly.type
_entity_poly.pdbx_seq_one_letter_code
_entity_poly.pdbx_strand_id
1 'polypeptide(L)'
;MTDDNATQLPSRLSWRIPDGDDPAIWFTRVLRTGALLILLVVMLIFFTPSGKAELPLLLGVTSLCFAGTVYFLYRWRQATTAPENVWFDATGFHWIDALEKPHHWPLEVIAGYAISPVERNEFPHAAIVLHRIDGYRSQPIQIRAPVEAPQAERWFDQRWNVRALPLDEPLQSGPYDTSLDLYFECDEDFNSWHFAGNDDSFGQLADQIDEAAATIEPPPFGARPKRLVLLLSRRDPIRFAVAVDHHVRISHDFLVAPAKFLRELAENIRSQRCPAGQEEFDASFPLEIGPREKWTVHLHWRDAVATSTK
;
A
#
# COMPACT_ATOMS: atom_id res chain seq x y z
N MET A 1 35.70 16.34 32.67
CA MET A 1 34.96 17.16 31.70
C MET A 1 34.27 16.18 30.77
N THR A 2 33.08 15.76 31.18
CA THR A 2 32.15 14.99 30.35
C THR A 2 31.60 15.95 29.29
N ASP A 3 31.71 15.57 28.02
CA ASP A 3 31.11 16.29 26.90
C ASP A 3 29.58 16.32 27.06
N ASP A 4 29.07 17.35 27.74
CA ASP A 4 27.65 17.72 27.79
C ASP A 4 27.19 18.38 26.46
N ASN A 5 27.70 17.89 25.32
CA ASN A 5 27.04 18.12 24.04
C ASN A 5 25.90 17.10 23.89
N ALA A 6 24.92 17.20 24.80
CA ALA A 6 23.57 16.72 24.52
C ALA A 6 23.15 17.42 23.22
N THR A 7 23.26 16.70 22.10
CA THR A 7 23.15 17.25 20.75
C THR A 7 21.80 17.94 20.66
N GLN A 8 21.81 19.27 20.64
CA GLN A 8 20.60 20.06 20.63
C GLN A 8 19.77 19.61 19.42
N LEU A 9 18.60 19.02 19.67
CA LEU A 9 17.75 18.54 18.59
C LEU A 9 17.35 19.71 17.69
N PRO A 10 17.30 19.52 16.36
CA PRO A 10 16.92 20.60 15.46
C PRO A 10 15.49 21.07 15.74
N SER A 11 15.17 22.32 15.40
CA SER A 11 13.80 22.84 15.51
C SER A 11 12.84 22.22 14.50
N ARG A 12 13.38 21.61 13.44
CA ARG A 12 12.65 20.96 12.35
C ARG A 12 13.37 19.67 11.97
N LEU A 13 12.62 18.60 11.74
CA LEU A 13 13.12 17.42 11.02
C LEU A 13 12.65 17.49 9.59
N SER A 14 13.56 17.33 8.65
CA SER A 14 13.21 17.43 7.23
C SER A 14 14.12 16.55 6.40
N TRP A 15 13.54 15.95 5.36
CA TRP A 15 14.26 15.13 4.41
C TRP A 15 13.46 15.03 3.11
N ARG A 16 14.02 14.27 2.17
CA ARG A 16 13.38 13.99 0.90
C ARG A 16 12.98 12.52 0.80
N ILE A 17 11.73 12.29 0.41
CA ILE A 17 11.24 10.99 -0.08
C ILE A 17 11.18 11.08 -1.61
N PRO A 18 11.92 10.25 -2.36
CA PRO A 18 11.91 10.30 -3.82
C PRO A 18 10.54 9.90 -4.39
N ASP A 19 10.08 10.57 -5.45
CA ASP A 19 8.79 10.34 -6.12
C ASP A 19 8.78 9.06 -7.01
N GLY A 20 9.58 8.04 -6.66
CA GLY A 20 9.74 6.80 -7.44
C GLY A 20 10.71 5.81 -6.81
N ASP A 21 11.16 4.83 -7.60
CA ASP A 21 12.11 3.79 -7.15
C ASP A 21 13.36 4.44 -6.51
N ASP A 22 13.76 3.89 -5.36
CA ASP A 22 14.96 4.33 -4.65
C ASP A 22 16.17 4.33 -5.59
N PRO A 23 16.92 5.44 -5.72
CA PRO A 23 18.13 5.50 -6.54
C PRO A 23 19.12 4.37 -6.25
N ALA A 24 19.16 3.86 -5.00
CA ALA A 24 19.99 2.70 -4.64
C ALA A 24 19.49 1.38 -5.26
N ILE A 25 18.17 1.16 -5.30
CA ILE A 25 17.57 -0.01 -5.96
C ILE A 25 17.83 0.05 -7.46
N TRP A 26 17.67 1.24 -8.06
CA TRP A 26 17.98 1.47 -9.46
C TRP A 26 19.46 1.25 -9.79
N PHE A 27 20.37 1.74 -8.93
CA PHE A 27 21.81 1.51 -9.06
C PHE A 27 22.12 0.01 -9.06
N THR A 28 21.52 -0.76 -8.15
CA THR A 28 21.72 -2.21 -8.08
C THR A 28 21.23 -2.92 -9.34
N ARG A 29 20.07 -2.50 -9.90
CA ARG A 29 19.55 -3.01 -11.16
C ARG A 29 20.48 -2.66 -12.33
N VAL A 30 20.94 -1.42 -12.42
CA VAL A 30 21.89 -0.97 -13.45
C VAL A 30 23.22 -1.70 -13.36
N LEU A 31 23.74 -1.93 -12.15
CA LEU A 31 25.00 -2.66 -11.96
C LEU A 31 24.88 -4.12 -12.40
N ARG A 32 23.73 -4.77 -12.11
CA ARG A 32 23.43 -6.13 -12.60
C ARG A 32 23.30 -6.16 -14.12
N THR A 33 22.57 -5.23 -14.72
CA THR A 33 22.45 -5.13 -16.18
C THR A 33 23.80 -4.83 -16.84
N GLY A 34 24.61 -3.95 -16.25
CA GLY A 34 25.96 -3.64 -16.71
C GLY A 34 26.90 -4.85 -16.62
N ALA A 35 26.85 -5.60 -15.52
CA ALA A 35 27.62 -6.84 -15.37
C ALA A 35 27.21 -7.90 -16.41
N LEU A 36 25.90 -8.06 -16.67
CA LEU A 36 25.37 -8.92 -17.74
C LEU A 36 25.85 -8.48 -19.13
N LEU A 37 25.88 -7.17 -19.38
CA LEU A 37 26.36 -6.62 -20.64
C LEU A 37 27.86 -6.84 -20.84
N ILE A 38 28.67 -6.67 -19.79
CA ILE A 38 30.11 -6.98 -19.81
C ILE A 38 30.32 -8.47 -20.09
N LEU A 39 29.57 -9.35 -19.41
CA LEU A 39 29.62 -10.79 -19.65
C LEU A 39 29.29 -11.12 -21.11
N LEU A 40 28.25 -10.49 -21.67
CA LEU A 40 27.85 -10.67 -23.07
C LEU A 40 28.94 -10.21 -24.04
N VAL A 41 29.57 -9.05 -23.79
CA VAL A 41 30.69 -8.55 -24.60
C VAL A 41 31.89 -9.48 -24.53
N VAL A 42 32.23 -9.98 -23.33
CA VAL A 42 33.31 -10.96 -23.16
C VAL A 42 32.99 -12.23 -23.93
N MET A 43 31.76 -12.76 -23.83
CA MET A 43 31.34 -13.91 -24.63
C MET A 43 31.46 -13.64 -26.14
N LEU A 44 31.01 -12.49 -26.63
CA LEU A 44 31.14 -12.12 -28.03
C LEU A 44 32.61 -12.06 -28.47
N ILE A 45 33.50 -11.50 -27.66
CA ILE A 45 34.94 -11.45 -27.99
C ILE A 45 35.55 -12.86 -28.08
N PHE A 46 35.17 -13.77 -27.17
CA PHE A 46 35.74 -15.13 -27.13
C PHE A 46 35.10 -16.10 -28.13
N PHE A 47 33.82 -15.90 -28.50
CA PHE A 47 33.05 -16.85 -29.31
C PHE A 47 32.78 -16.36 -30.75
N THR A 48 33.16 -15.14 -31.14
CA THR A 48 32.95 -14.67 -32.52
C THR A 48 34.19 -14.98 -33.40
N PRO A 49 34.04 -15.61 -34.58
CA PRO A 49 35.18 -15.92 -35.45
C PRO A 49 35.67 -14.65 -36.15
N SER A 50 36.76 -14.08 -35.63
CA SER A 50 37.72 -13.16 -36.23
C SER A 50 37.21 -12.18 -37.32
N GLY A 51 37.07 -10.90 -36.92
CA GLY A 51 38.03 -9.90 -37.41
C GLY A 51 37.52 -8.61 -38.06
N LYS A 52 36.22 -8.41 -38.31
CA LYS A 52 35.74 -7.13 -38.92
C LYS A 52 34.44 -6.55 -38.35
N ALA A 53 33.58 -7.36 -37.72
CA ALA A 53 32.31 -6.88 -37.14
C ALA A 53 32.41 -6.46 -35.66
N GLU A 54 33.55 -6.72 -35.01
CA GLU A 54 33.74 -6.55 -33.56
C GLU A 54 33.84 -5.08 -33.14
N LEU A 55 34.53 -4.24 -33.93
CA LEU A 55 34.74 -2.82 -33.60
C LEU A 55 33.44 -1.99 -33.54
N PRO A 56 32.54 -2.03 -34.55
CA PRO A 56 31.31 -1.25 -34.49
C PRO A 56 30.35 -1.73 -33.38
N LEU A 57 30.33 -3.04 -33.09
CA LEU A 57 29.53 -3.60 -32.00
C LEU A 57 30.06 -3.13 -30.64
N LEU A 58 31.38 -3.19 -30.43
CA LEU A 58 32.03 -2.74 -29.21
C LEU A 58 31.80 -1.23 -28.98
N LEU A 59 31.91 -0.43 -30.04
CA LEU A 59 31.62 1.02 -29.99
C LEU A 59 30.15 1.29 -29.67
N GLY A 60 29.22 0.55 -30.25
CA GLY A 60 27.79 0.66 -29.96
C GLY A 60 27.47 0.34 -28.50
N VAL A 61 27.99 -0.76 -27.98
CA VAL A 61 27.79 -1.17 -26.58
C VAL A 61 28.42 -0.17 -25.61
N THR A 62 29.66 0.27 -25.88
CA THR A 62 30.35 1.26 -25.03
C THR A 62 29.61 2.59 -25.00
N SER A 63 29.10 3.05 -26.15
CA SER A 63 28.32 4.28 -26.24
C SER A 63 26.99 4.18 -25.47
N LEU A 64 26.32 3.02 -25.53
CA LEU A 64 25.10 2.76 -24.77
C LEU A 64 25.38 2.75 -23.25
N CYS A 65 26.47 2.13 -22.81
CA CYS A 65 26.91 2.17 -21.40
C CYS A 65 27.19 3.59 -20.93
N PHE A 66 27.90 4.38 -21.74
CA PHE A 66 28.23 5.76 -21.40
C PHE A 66 26.97 6.61 -21.29
N ALA A 67 26.06 6.53 -22.28
CA ALA A 67 24.78 7.23 -22.25
C ALA A 67 23.94 6.83 -21.01
N GLY A 68 23.87 5.53 -20.70
CA GLY A 68 23.19 5.02 -19.51
C GLY A 68 23.81 5.53 -18.20
N THR A 69 25.14 5.61 -18.13
CA THR A 69 25.87 6.14 -16.96
C THR A 69 25.64 7.64 -16.77
N VAL A 70 25.69 8.42 -17.86
CA VAL A 70 25.39 9.87 -17.81
C VAL A 70 23.94 10.11 -17.39
N TYR A 71 23.00 9.37 -17.97
CA TYR A 71 21.59 9.43 -17.57
C TYR A 71 21.38 9.06 -16.09
N PHE A 72 22.09 8.03 -15.61
CA PHE A 72 22.09 7.66 -14.19
C PHE A 72 22.61 8.79 -13.31
N LEU A 73 23.79 9.35 -13.60
CA LEU A 73 24.36 10.45 -12.81
C LEU A 73 23.45 11.67 -12.79
N TYR A 74 22.79 11.96 -13.92
CA TYR A 74 21.79 13.02 -14.00
C TYR A 74 20.58 12.76 -13.10
N ARG A 75 19.97 11.57 -13.18
CA ARG A 75 18.80 11.21 -12.35
C ARG A 75 19.16 11.11 -10.86
N TRP A 76 20.32 10.56 -10.53
CA TRP A 76 20.83 10.49 -9.16
C TRP A 76 21.09 11.89 -8.61
N ARG A 77 21.70 12.79 -9.40
CA ARG A 77 21.89 14.19 -9.00
C ARG A 77 20.55 14.88 -8.79
N GLN A 78 19.59 14.74 -9.70
CA GLN A 78 18.25 15.29 -9.52
C GLN A 78 17.59 14.79 -8.23
N ALA A 79 17.70 13.48 -7.93
CA ALA A 79 17.11 12.90 -6.73
C ALA A 79 17.78 13.42 -5.43
N THR A 80 19.08 13.71 -5.47
CA THR A 80 19.87 14.13 -4.29
C THR A 80 19.90 15.65 -4.07
N THR A 81 19.66 16.46 -5.11
CA THR A 81 19.70 17.93 -5.01
C THR A 81 18.32 18.59 -5.03
N ALA A 82 17.25 17.82 -5.22
CA ALA A 82 15.89 18.33 -5.15
C ALA A 82 15.51 18.75 -3.71
N PRO A 83 14.62 19.73 -3.55
CA PRO A 83 14.24 20.23 -2.23
C PRO A 83 13.61 19.14 -1.37
N GLU A 84 13.69 19.33 -0.06
CA GLU A 84 12.96 18.55 0.93
C GLU A 84 11.46 18.62 0.62
N ASN A 85 10.79 17.47 0.68
CA ASN A 85 9.35 17.37 0.42
C ASN A 85 8.58 16.81 1.62
N VAL A 86 9.26 16.54 2.74
CA VAL A 86 8.65 16.08 3.97
C VAL A 86 9.33 16.75 5.17
N TRP A 87 8.55 17.28 6.10
CA TRP A 87 9.09 17.81 7.34
C TRP A 87 8.11 17.84 8.52
N PHE A 88 8.71 17.95 9.70
CA PHE A 88 8.07 18.06 10.99
C PHE A 88 8.59 19.32 11.69
N ASP A 89 7.69 20.17 12.15
CA ASP A 89 8.02 21.36 12.93
C ASP A 89 7.02 21.57 14.08
N ALA A 90 7.12 22.68 14.80
CA ALA A 90 6.25 22.98 15.94
C ALA A 90 4.75 23.06 15.59
N THR A 91 4.40 23.25 14.31
CA THR A 91 3.02 23.40 13.84
C THR A 91 2.41 22.08 13.37
N GLY A 92 3.24 21.10 13.01
CA GLY A 92 2.76 19.78 12.61
C GLY A 92 3.60 19.11 11.53
N PHE A 93 2.97 18.14 10.87
CA PHE A 93 3.55 17.37 9.78
C PHE A 93 3.20 18.00 8.43
N HIS A 94 4.19 18.11 7.56
CA HIS A 94 4.03 18.75 6.26
C HIS A 94 4.66 17.91 5.18
N TRP A 95 4.06 17.94 3.98
CA TRP A 95 4.64 17.32 2.81
C TRP A 95 4.20 18.01 1.52
N ILE A 96 4.94 17.75 0.46
CA ILE A 96 4.62 18.17 -0.90
C ILE A 96 4.32 16.90 -1.68
N ASP A 97 3.15 16.86 -2.33
CA ASP A 97 2.76 15.70 -3.15
C ASP A 97 3.45 15.68 -4.53
N ALA A 98 3.21 14.61 -5.29
CA ALA A 98 3.78 14.45 -6.64
C ALA A 98 3.30 15.51 -7.66
N LEU A 99 2.27 16.29 -7.31
CA LEU A 99 1.75 17.41 -8.11
C LEU A 99 2.28 18.76 -7.59
N GLU A 100 3.30 18.75 -6.73
CA GLU A 100 3.90 19.91 -6.08
C GLU A 100 2.93 20.71 -5.19
N LYS A 101 1.84 20.08 -4.73
CA LYS A 101 0.90 20.73 -3.82
C LYS A 101 1.33 20.51 -2.37
N PRO A 102 1.37 21.58 -1.55
CA PRO A 102 1.67 21.47 -0.14
C PRO A 102 0.47 20.93 0.63
N HIS A 103 0.75 20.08 1.60
CA HIS A 103 -0.22 19.50 2.52
C HIS A 103 0.30 19.57 3.95
N HIS A 104 -0.62 19.63 4.90
CA HIS A 104 -0.31 19.83 6.31
C HIS A 104 -1.29 19.09 7.21
N TRP A 105 -0.76 18.40 8.20
CA TRP A 105 -1.50 17.90 9.36
C TRP A 105 -1.05 18.68 10.59
N PRO A 106 -1.95 19.46 11.23
CA PRO A 106 -1.60 20.21 12.42
C PRO A 106 -1.27 19.29 13.59
N LEU A 107 -0.36 19.72 14.47
CA LEU A 107 0.04 18.93 15.64
C LEU A 107 -1.16 18.52 16.50
N GLU A 108 -2.17 19.39 16.62
CA GLU A 108 -3.39 19.14 17.40
C GLU A 108 -4.23 17.95 16.91
N VAL A 109 -4.05 17.46 15.68
CA VAL A 109 -4.74 16.25 15.20
C VAL A 109 -3.92 14.98 15.40
N ILE A 110 -2.68 15.08 15.89
CA ILE A 110 -1.76 13.96 16.04
C ILE A 110 -1.84 13.43 17.48
N ALA A 111 -2.29 12.19 17.63
CA ALA A 111 -2.45 11.50 18.91
C ALA A 111 -1.19 10.75 19.37
N GLY A 112 -0.28 10.46 18.45
CA GLY A 112 0.94 9.70 18.71
C GLY A 112 1.65 9.29 17.43
N TYR A 113 2.77 8.59 17.57
CA TYR A 113 3.57 8.12 16.46
C TYR A 113 4.05 6.69 16.70
N ALA A 114 4.43 5.98 15.64
CA ALA A 114 5.13 4.72 15.73
C ALA A 114 6.25 4.69 14.67
N ILE A 115 7.35 3.98 14.93
CA ILE A 115 8.45 3.81 13.97
C ILE A 115 8.62 2.34 13.62
N SER A 116 8.29 1.98 12.38
CA SER A 116 8.46 0.62 11.88
C SER A 116 9.95 0.30 11.76
N PRO A 117 10.40 -0.85 12.29
CA PRO A 117 11.74 -1.33 12.03
C PRO A 117 11.90 -1.67 10.54
N VAL A 118 13.14 -1.60 10.05
CA VAL A 118 13.54 -1.89 8.66
C VAL A 118 13.12 -3.30 8.21
N GLU A 119 12.90 -4.23 9.15
CA GLU A 119 12.74 -5.66 8.86
C GLU A 119 11.29 -6.13 8.60
N ARG A 120 10.27 -5.25 8.72
CA ARG A 120 8.89 -5.64 8.44
C ARG A 120 8.44 -5.13 7.07
N ASN A 121 8.65 -5.98 6.05
CA ASN A 121 7.96 -6.08 4.75
C ASN A 121 7.69 -4.76 3.96
N GLU A 122 8.15 -4.76 2.69
CA GLU A 122 7.90 -3.78 1.62
C GLU A 122 8.82 -2.56 1.53
N PHE A 123 9.49 -2.13 2.60
CA PHE A 123 10.34 -0.93 2.56
C PHE A 123 11.78 -1.19 3.04
N PRO A 124 12.80 -0.71 2.30
CA PRO A 124 14.21 -0.89 2.68
C PRO A 124 14.68 0.00 3.84
N HIS A 125 13.81 0.87 4.37
CA HIS A 125 14.13 1.85 5.40
C HIS A 125 13.07 1.85 6.51
N ALA A 126 13.44 2.29 7.72
CA ALA A 126 12.49 2.52 8.81
C ALA A 126 11.46 3.58 8.39
N ALA A 127 10.25 3.52 8.95
CA ALA A 127 9.18 4.43 8.55
C ALA A 127 8.37 4.93 9.75
N ILE A 128 8.00 6.21 9.73
CA ILE A 128 7.13 6.84 10.72
C ILE A 128 5.67 6.65 10.31
N VAL A 129 4.84 6.22 11.25
CA VAL A 129 3.38 6.21 11.13
C VAL A 129 2.84 7.18 12.17
N LEU A 130 2.09 8.19 11.71
CA LEU A 130 1.40 9.13 12.59
C LEU A 130 -0.01 8.62 12.87
N HIS A 131 -0.40 8.60 14.14
CA HIS A 131 -1.76 8.28 14.57
C HIS A 131 -2.52 9.59 14.78
N ARG A 132 -3.69 9.71 14.18
CA ARG A 132 -4.56 10.87 14.35
C ARG A 132 -5.60 10.63 15.44
N ILE A 133 -6.09 11.71 16.04
CA ILE A 133 -7.11 11.68 17.11
C ILE A 133 -8.45 11.13 16.60
N ASP A 134 -8.77 11.37 15.33
CA ASP A 134 -9.96 10.86 14.64
C ASP A 134 -9.86 9.36 14.27
N GLY A 135 -8.77 8.68 14.65
CA GLY A 135 -8.55 7.25 14.43
C GLY A 135 -7.93 6.91 13.06
N TYR A 136 -7.62 7.89 12.22
CA TYR A 136 -6.84 7.65 11.00
C TYR A 136 -5.34 7.51 11.29
N ARG A 137 -4.63 6.92 10.33
CA ARG A 137 -3.16 6.78 10.38
C ARG A 137 -2.54 7.32 9.11
N SER A 138 -1.34 7.87 9.16
CA SER A 138 -0.62 8.21 7.94
C SER A 138 -0.27 6.96 7.14
N GLN A 139 -0.05 7.13 5.83
CA GLN A 139 0.80 6.18 5.11
C GLN A 139 2.19 6.15 5.76
N PRO A 140 2.93 5.03 5.69
CA PRO A 140 4.28 4.95 6.23
C PRO A 140 5.20 6.00 5.58
N ILE A 141 5.77 6.88 6.39
CA ILE A 141 6.66 7.95 5.97
C ILE A 141 8.09 7.43 6.12
N GLN A 142 8.72 7.02 5.02
CA GLN A 142 10.09 6.49 5.06
C GLN A 142 11.06 7.50 5.67
N ILE A 143 11.80 7.09 6.69
CA ILE A 143 12.90 7.85 7.28
C ILE A 143 14.11 7.69 6.36
N ARG A 144 14.74 8.80 6.00
CA ARG A 144 15.96 8.84 5.19
C ARG A 144 16.93 9.86 5.75
N ALA A 145 18.21 9.68 5.40
CA ALA A 145 19.25 10.65 5.68
C ALA A 145 18.80 12.08 5.25
N PRO A 146 19.06 13.11 6.05
CA PRO A 146 19.95 13.11 7.22
C PRO A 146 19.30 12.62 8.53
N VAL A 147 18.02 12.23 8.50
CA VAL A 147 17.29 11.80 9.70
C VAL A 147 17.45 10.30 9.92
N GLU A 148 17.70 9.92 11.17
CA GLU A 148 17.73 8.52 11.62
C GLU A 148 16.58 8.23 12.58
N ALA A 149 16.15 6.97 12.68
CA ALA A 149 15.04 6.58 13.56
C ALA A 149 15.23 7.01 15.02
N PRO A 150 16.38 6.77 15.69
CA PRO A 150 16.59 7.23 17.07
C PRO A 150 16.64 8.76 17.22
N GLN A 151 16.94 9.49 16.15
CA GLN A 151 16.86 10.94 16.14
C GLN A 151 15.39 11.40 16.05
N ALA A 152 14.60 10.76 15.19
CA ALA A 152 13.18 11.04 15.05
C ALA A 152 12.41 10.79 16.34
N GLU A 153 12.66 9.67 17.03
CA GLU A 153 12.03 9.35 18.33
C GLU A 153 12.29 10.45 19.35
N ARG A 154 13.58 10.76 19.59
CA ARG A 154 13.97 11.83 20.52
C ARG A 154 13.33 13.17 20.16
N TRP A 155 13.18 13.46 18.88
CA TRP A 155 12.55 14.70 18.42
C TRP A 155 11.05 14.71 18.73
N PHE A 156 10.32 13.62 18.45
CA PHE A 156 8.90 13.53 18.80
C PHE A 156 8.66 13.63 20.31
N ASP A 157 9.49 12.95 21.10
CA ASP A 157 9.42 13.00 22.56
C ASP A 157 9.68 14.41 23.09
N GLN A 158 10.72 15.10 22.60
CA GLN A 158 11.15 16.39 23.17
C GLN A 158 10.46 17.62 22.57
N ARG A 159 10.10 17.59 21.28
CA ARG A 159 9.56 18.76 20.56
C ARG A 159 8.05 18.73 20.44
N TRP A 160 7.47 17.55 20.22
CA TRP A 160 6.02 17.40 20.13
C TRP A 160 5.39 16.91 21.43
N ASN A 161 6.16 16.23 22.28
CA ASN A 161 5.65 15.61 23.51
C ASN A 161 4.45 14.68 23.21
N VAL A 162 4.54 13.96 22.09
CA VAL A 162 3.53 12.97 21.69
C VAL A 162 4.02 11.57 22.05
N ARG A 163 3.10 10.69 22.44
CA ARG A 163 3.45 9.33 22.86
C ARG A 163 3.80 8.43 21.67
N ALA A 164 4.77 7.56 21.88
CA ALA A 164 4.96 6.38 21.04
C ALA A 164 3.76 5.43 21.22
N LEU A 165 3.22 4.94 20.11
CA LEU A 165 2.13 3.98 20.02
C LEU A 165 2.63 2.70 19.35
N PRO A 166 2.02 1.54 19.62
CA PRO A 166 2.38 0.31 18.94
C PRO A 166 2.13 0.45 17.44
N LEU A 167 3.05 -0.10 16.62
CA LEU A 167 2.67 -0.47 15.26
C LEU A 167 1.70 -1.63 15.39
N ASP A 168 0.46 -1.43 14.99
CA ASP A 168 -0.43 -2.58 14.81
C ASP A 168 0.25 -3.56 13.85
N GLU A 169 0.28 -4.83 14.24
CA GLU A 169 0.82 -5.88 13.40
C GLU A 169 0.04 -5.94 12.07
N PRO A 170 0.68 -6.31 10.95
CA PRO A 170 -0.07 -6.63 9.74
C PRO A 170 -1.18 -7.62 10.12
N LEU A 171 -2.41 -7.24 9.76
CA LEU A 171 -3.72 -7.80 10.13
C LEU A 171 -3.93 -9.30 9.77
N GLN A 172 -2.93 -10.17 9.92
CA GLN A 172 -3.13 -11.61 9.85
C GLN A 172 -3.84 -12.15 11.10
N SER A 173 -3.86 -11.41 12.22
CA SER A 173 -4.52 -11.84 13.46
C SER A 173 -5.03 -10.70 14.36
N GLY A 174 -5.36 -9.54 13.77
CA GLY A 174 -6.01 -8.46 14.53
C GLY A 174 -7.47 -8.79 14.92
N PRO A 175 -8.08 -8.03 15.86
CA PRO A 175 -9.50 -8.17 16.13
C PRO A 175 -10.29 -7.89 14.85
N TYR A 176 -11.16 -8.81 14.48
CA TYR A 176 -12.16 -8.60 13.43
C TYR A 176 -13.33 -7.82 14.02
N ASP A 177 -13.99 -7.01 13.19
CA ASP A 177 -15.16 -6.23 13.63
C ASP A 177 -16.37 -7.14 13.83
N THR A 178 -16.52 -8.15 12.95
CA THR A 178 -17.56 -9.18 13.06
C THR A 178 -17.11 -10.48 12.37
N SER A 179 -17.80 -11.58 12.69
CA SER A 179 -17.58 -12.90 12.12
C SER A 179 -18.84 -13.37 11.40
N LEU A 180 -18.69 -13.84 10.16
CA LEU A 180 -19.78 -14.33 9.32
C LEU A 180 -19.54 -15.79 8.95
N ASP A 181 -20.60 -16.60 8.96
CA ASP A 181 -20.54 -17.98 8.47
C ASP A 181 -20.73 -18.02 6.95
N LEU A 182 -19.69 -17.57 6.25
CA LEU A 182 -19.60 -17.52 4.80
C LEU A 182 -18.27 -18.13 4.34
N TYR A 183 -18.35 -18.97 3.32
CA TYR A 183 -17.19 -19.30 2.50
C TYR A 183 -16.92 -18.15 1.52
N PHE A 184 -15.64 -17.89 1.25
CA PHE A 184 -15.20 -16.92 0.26
C PHE A 184 -13.96 -17.42 -0.47
N GLU A 185 -13.93 -17.16 -1.77
CA GLU A 185 -12.80 -17.42 -2.64
C GLU A 185 -12.70 -16.29 -3.67
N CYS A 186 -11.48 -15.81 -3.90
CA CYS A 186 -11.19 -14.83 -4.93
C CYS A 186 -10.31 -15.46 -6.00
N ASP A 187 -10.73 -15.31 -7.25
CA ASP A 187 -9.95 -15.67 -8.42
C ASP A 187 -9.56 -14.38 -9.16
N GLU A 188 -8.33 -13.91 -8.92
CA GLU A 188 -7.80 -12.69 -9.53
C GLU A 188 -7.54 -12.85 -11.04
N ASP A 189 -7.23 -14.06 -11.51
CA ASP A 189 -6.98 -14.32 -12.94
C ASP A 189 -8.27 -14.18 -13.76
N PHE A 190 -9.40 -14.51 -13.15
CA PHE A 190 -10.74 -14.39 -13.76
C PHE A 190 -11.54 -13.19 -13.27
N ASN A 191 -10.96 -12.33 -12.42
CA ASN A 191 -11.63 -11.19 -11.78
C ASN A 191 -12.98 -11.58 -11.15
N SER A 192 -13.00 -12.65 -10.34
CA SER A 192 -14.23 -13.16 -9.76
C SER A 192 -14.14 -13.39 -8.25
N TRP A 193 -15.23 -13.09 -7.57
CA TRP A 193 -15.44 -13.39 -6.16
C TRP A 193 -16.55 -14.39 -6.00
N HIS A 194 -16.30 -15.44 -5.23
CA HIS A 194 -17.25 -16.51 -4.96
C HIS A 194 -17.55 -16.49 -3.48
N PHE A 195 -18.82 -16.36 -3.14
CA PHE A 195 -19.30 -16.45 -1.75
C PHE A 195 -20.27 -17.60 -1.64
N ALA A 196 -20.19 -18.39 -0.56
CA ALA A 196 -21.19 -19.43 -0.28
C ALA A 196 -21.66 -19.40 1.17
N GLY A 197 -22.98 -19.50 1.38
CA GLY A 197 -23.61 -19.56 2.69
C GLY A 197 -25.14 -19.51 2.61
N ASN A 198 -25.81 -19.27 3.73
CA ASN A 198 -27.27 -19.21 3.79
C ASN A 198 -27.81 -17.77 3.66
N ASP A 199 -29.14 -17.61 3.62
CA ASP A 199 -29.78 -16.30 3.46
C ASP A 199 -29.44 -15.33 4.60
N ASP A 200 -29.36 -15.82 5.83
CA ASP A 200 -29.01 -15.02 7.01
C ASP A 200 -27.57 -14.47 6.90
N SER A 201 -26.61 -15.32 6.51
CA SER A 201 -25.22 -14.95 6.29
C SER A 201 -25.05 -13.90 5.19
N PHE A 202 -25.76 -14.04 4.06
CA PHE A 202 -25.74 -13.03 2.99
C PHE A 202 -26.45 -11.73 3.40
N GLY A 203 -27.52 -11.81 4.18
CA GLY A 203 -28.18 -10.65 4.79
C GLY A 203 -27.22 -9.87 5.68
N GLN A 204 -26.52 -10.55 6.58
CA GLN A 204 -25.52 -9.95 7.46
C GLN A 204 -24.34 -9.34 6.66
N LEU A 205 -23.85 -10.02 5.62
CA LEU A 205 -22.80 -9.46 4.75
C LEU A 205 -23.24 -8.14 4.12
N ALA A 206 -24.44 -8.10 3.54
CA ALA A 206 -24.96 -6.88 2.92
C ALA A 206 -25.16 -5.76 3.94
N ASP A 207 -25.68 -6.07 5.12
CA ASP A 207 -25.90 -5.09 6.19
C ASP A 207 -24.59 -4.49 6.71
N GLN A 208 -23.55 -5.31 6.88
CA GLN A 208 -22.22 -4.84 7.30
C GLN A 208 -21.56 -3.94 6.25
N ILE A 209 -21.66 -4.29 4.97
CA ILE A 209 -21.12 -3.46 3.87
C ILE A 209 -21.84 -2.10 3.83
N ASP A 210 -23.17 -2.11 3.96
CA ASP A 210 -24.01 -0.91 3.93
C ASP A 210 -23.74 0.00 5.16
N GLU A 211 -23.62 -0.60 6.35
CA GLU A 211 -23.23 0.09 7.58
C GLU A 211 -21.84 0.73 7.44
N ALA A 212 -20.85 0.02 6.93
CA ALA A 212 -19.52 0.57 6.66
C ALA A 212 -19.58 1.73 5.66
N ALA A 213 -20.38 1.62 4.59
CA ALA A 213 -20.59 2.69 3.63
C ALA A 213 -21.32 3.91 4.21
N ALA A 214 -22.07 3.74 5.31
CA ALA A 214 -22.76 4.82 6.01
C ALA A 214 -21.90 5.49 7.09
N THR A 215 -21.01 4.73 7.74
CA THR A 215 -20.31 5.16 8.97
C THR A 215 -18.83 5.46 8.76
N ILE A 216 -18.17 4.82 7.79
CA ILE A 216 -16.75 5.05 7.52
C ILE A 216 -16.60 6.31 6.68
N GLU A 217 -16.04 7.35 7.29
CA GLU A 217 -15.68 8.56 6.57
C GLU A 217 -14.53 8.30 5.58
N PRO A 218 -14.51 8.97 4.42
CA PRO A 218 -13.36 8.90 3.51
C PRO A 218 -12.08 9.39 4.20
N PRO A 219 -10.91 8.77 3.94
CA PRO A 219 -9.68 9.20 4.58
C PRO A 219 -9.29 10.62 4.15
N PRO A 220 -8.78 11.45 5.07
CA PRO A 220 -8.12 12.69 4.69
C PRO A 220 -6.86 12.39 3.86
N PHE A 221 -6.41 13.37 3.06
CA PHE A 221 -5.23 13.19 2.22
C PHE A 221 -3.99 12.79 3.05
N GLY A 222 -3.25 11.80 2.58
CA GLY A 222 -2.09 11.21 3.28
C GLY A 222 -2.44 10.15 4.33
N ALA A 223 -3.73 9.95 4.66
CA ALA A 223 -4.16 8.92 5.60
C ALA A 223 -4.46 7.58 4.92
N ARG A 224 -4.27 6.49 5.66
CA ARG A 224 -4.79 5.16 5.34
C ARG A 224 -6.29 5.12 5.63
N PRO A 225 -7.12 4.56 4.74
CA PRO A 225 -8.55 4.39 4.99
C PRO A 225 -8.79 3.50 6.22
N LYS A 226 -9.80 3.86 7.00
CA LYS A 226 -10.39 2.94 7.99
C LYS A 226 -10.99 1.74 7.23
N ARG A 227 -10.92 0.57 7.86
CA ARG A 227 -11.35 -0.69 7.24
C ARG A 227 -12.36 -1.36 8.16
N LEU A 228 -13.44 -1.85 7.57
CA LEU A 228 -14.27 -2.92 8.13
C LEU A 228 -13.57 -4.24 7.84
N VAL A 229 -13.34 -5.07 8.86
CA VAL A 229 -12.68 -6.37 8.77
C VAL A 229 -13.67 -7.46 9.15
N LEU A 230 -14.15 -8.22 8.16
CA LEU A 230 -15.08 -9.32 8.37
C LEU A 230 -14.31 -10.64 8.38
N LEU A 231 -14.37 -11.38 9.49
CA LEU A 231 -13.83 -12.73 9.55
C LEU A 231 -14.83 -13.71 8.92
N LEU A 232 -14.37 -14.44 7.90
CA LEU A 232 -15.16 -15.48 7.24
C LEU A 232 -14.80 -16.86 7.80
N SER A 233 -15.68 -17.86 7.65
CA SER A 233 -15.61 -19.13 8.40
C SER A 233 -14.32 -19.94 8.20
N ARG A 234 -13.55 -19.67 7.13
CA ARG A 234 -12.25 -20.29 6.84
C ARG A 234 -11.01 -19.53 7.33
N ARG A 235 -11.18 -18.50 8.17
CA ARG A 235 -10.11 -17.67 8.77
C ARG A 235 -9.45 -16.66 7.84
N ASP A 236 -9.96 -16.45 6.64
CA ASP A 236 -9.50 -15.38 5.77
C ASP A 236 -10.39 -14.14 5.97
N PRO A 237 -9.87 -13.05 6.57
CA PRO A 237 -10.63 -11.84 6.74
C PRO A 237 -10.74 -11.08 5.42
N ILE A 238 -11.96 -10.74 5.01
CA ILE A 238 -12.19 -9.79 3.92
C ILE A 238 -12.27 -8.37 4.51
N ARG A 239 -11.67 -7.41 3.81
CA ARG A 239 -11.55 -6.04 4.30
C ARG A 239 -12.22 -5.06 3.35
N PHE A 240 -13.12 -4.24 3.86
CA PHE A 240 -13.80 -3.18 3.11
C PHE A 240 -13.35 -1.82 3.59
N ALA A 241 -13.05 -0.91 2.68
CA ALA A 241 -12.66 0.46 2.99
C ALA A 241 -13.36 1.46 2.07
N VAL A 242 -13.74 2.60 2.64
CA VAL A 242 -14.32 3.71 1.87
C VAL A 242 -13.20 4.54 1.25
N ALA A 243 -13.27 4.72 -0.07
CA ALA A 243 -12.35 5.53 -0.86
C ALA A 243 -12.82 7.00 -0.93
N VAL A 244 -11.87 7.89 -1.19
CA VAL A 244 -12.16 9.23 -1.72
C VAL A 244 -12.29 9.09 -3.25
N ASP A 245 -13.32 9.71 -3.84
CA ASP A 245 -13.60 9.74 -5.28
C ASP A 245 -13.96 8.40 -5.95
N HIS A 246 -13.94 8.35 -7.29
CA HIS A 246 -14.32 7.21 -8.14
C HIS A 246 -13.31 6.05 -8.15
N HIS A 247 -12.42 5.97 -7.15
CA HIS A 247 -11.39 4.96 -7.12
C HIS A 247 -11.92 3.66 -6.51
N VAL A 248 -12.01 2.62 -7.35
CA VAL A 248 -12.31 1.26 -6.91
C VAL A 248 -11.05 0.40 -7.08
N ARG A 249 -10.69 -0.37 -6.06
CA ARG A 249 -9.62 -1.36 -6.10
C ARG A 249 -10.08 -2.63 -5.42
N ILE A 250 -9.89 -3.75 -6.12
CA ILE A 250 -10.24 -5.09 -5.67
C ILE A 250 -8.99 -5.95 -5.66
N SER A 251 -8.86 -6.81 -4.64
CA SER A 251 -7.88 -7.90 -4.58
C SER A 251 -8.43 -9.06 -3.75
N HIS A 252 -7.65 -10.13 -3.59
CA HIS A 252 -8.05 -11.35 -2.92
C HIS A 252 -8.74 -11.17 -1.56
N ASP A 253 -8.31 -10.22 -0.72
CA ASP A 253 -8.83 -10.03 0.64
C ASP A 253 -9.32 -8.60 0.93
N PHE A 254 -9.49 -7.78 -0.12
CA PHE A 254 -9.68 -6.34 0.06
C PHE A 254 -10.53 -5.67 -1.04
N LEU A 255 -11.48 -4.82 -0.59
CA LEU A 255 -12.23 -3.87 -1.40
C LEU A 255 -11.97 -2.45 -0.90
N VAL A 256 -11.54 -1.55 -1.79
CA VAL A 256 -11.61 -0.10 -1.58
C VAL A 256 -12.51 0.48 -2.63
N ALA A 257 -13.57 1.16 -2.24
CA ALA A 257 -14.51 1.77 -3.16
C ALA A 257 -15.21 2.97 -2.52
N PRO A 258 -15.74 3.93 -3.32
CA PRO A 258 -16.59 4.98 -2.77
C PRO A 258 -17.84 4.39 -2.11
N ALA A 259 -18.37 5.09 -1.09
CA ALA A 259 -19.52 4.64 -0.31
C ALA A 259 -20.72 4.24 -1.19
N LYS A 260 -21.00 4.99 -2.26
CA LYS A 260 -22.09 4.66 -3.19
C LYS A 260 -21.92 3.28 -3.82
N PHE A 261 -20.71 2.93 -4.23
CA PHE A 261 -20.40 1.63 -4.84
C PHE A 261 -20.59 0.49 -3.84
N LEU A 262 -20.17 0.69 -2.58
CA LEU A 262 -20.38 -0.30 -1.52
C LEU A 262 -21.87 -0.52 -1.22
N ARG A 263 -22.69 0.55 -1.22
CA ARG A 263 -24.15 0.42 -1.09
C ARG A 263 -24.78 -0.31 -2.25
N GLU A 264 -24.37 0.00 -3.49
CA GLU A 264 -24.82 -0.72 -4.69
C GLU A 264 -24.44 -2.21 -4.62
N LEU A 265 -23.25 -2.56 -4.11
CA LEU A 265 -22.87 -3.95 -3.86
C LEU A 265 -23.81 -4.61 -2.83
N ALA A 266 -24.06 -3.97 -1.69
CA ALA A 266 -24.98 -4.49 -0.68
C ALA A 266 -26.40 -4.68 -1.21
N GLU A 267 -26.91 -3.70 -1.97
CA GLU A 267 -28.21 -3.78 -2.65
C GLU A 267 -28.25 -4.93 -3.67
N ASN A 268 -27.19 -5.11 -4.47
CA ASN A 268 -27.10 -6.21 -5.42
C ASN A 268 -27.14 -7.57 -4.70
N ILE A 269 -26.39 -7.74 -3.61
CA ILE A 269 -26.45 -8.97 -2.79
C ILE A 269 -27.88 -9.23 -2.29
N ARG A 270 -28.55 -8.21 -1.75
CA ARG A 270 -29.96 -8.32 -1.28
C ARG A 270 -30.94 -8.62 -2.42
N SER A 271 -30.67 -8.12 -3.63
CA SER A 271 -31.54 -8.31 -4.80
C SER A 271 -31.49 -9.73 -5.36
N GLN A 272 -30.37 -10.44 -5.15
CA GLN A 272 -30.15 -11.79 -5.64
C GLN A 272 -30.61 -12.87 -4.66
N ARG A 273 -31.40 -12.54 -3.63
CA ARG A 273 -31.86 -13.49 -2.59
C ARG A 273 -32.41 -14.79 -3.16
N CYS A 274 -32.13 -15.89 -2.45
CA CYS A 274 -32.66 -17.20 -2.77
C CYS A 274 -34.21 -17.16 -2.82
N PRO A 275 -34.84 -17.64 -3.92
CA PRO A 275 -36.28 -17.75 -3.98
C PRO A 275 -36.83 -18.61 -2.83
N ALA A 276 -37.94 -18.18 -2.24
CA ALA A 276 -38.55 -18.90 -1.13
C ALA A 276 -38.82 -20.38 -1.49
N GLY A 277 -38.32 -21.30 -0.65
CA GLY A 277 -38.49 -22.74 -0.82
C GLY A 277 -37.43 -23.44 -1.67
N GLN A 278 -36.33 -22.78 -2.03
CA GLN A 278 -35.15 -23.41 -2.62
C GLN A 278 -34.06 -23.65 -1.57
N GLU A 279 -33.51 -24.86 -1.54
CA GLU A 279 -32.39 -25.25 -0.64
C GLU A 279 -31.02 -24.87 -1.21
N GLU A 280 -30.91 -24.77 -2.55
CA GLU A 280 -29.71 -24.33 -3.25
C GLU A 280 -30.07 -23.37 -4.38
N PHE A 281 -29.30 -22.28 -4.49
CA PHE A 281 -29.46 -21.28 -5.55
C PHE A 281 -28.11 -20.66 -5.88
N ASP A 282 -27.87 -20.38 -7.16
CA ASP A 282 -26.66 -19.69 -7.62
C ASP A 282 -27.06 -18.42 -8.37
N ALA A 283 -26.45 -17.30 -8.00
CA ALA A 283 -26.61 -16.03 -8.70
C ALA A 283 -25.25 -15.44 -9.02
N SER A 284 -25.21 -14.60 -10.04
CA SER A 284 -24.03 -13.79 -10.34
C SER A 284 -24.41 -12.44 -10.88
N PHE A 285 -23.61 -11.43 -10.55
CA PHE A 285 -23.77 -10.09 -11.10
C PHE A 285 -22.41 -9.43 -11.36
N PRO A 286 -22.33 -8.55 -12.38
CA PRO A 286 -21.10 -7.83 -12.67
C PRO A 286 -20.89 -6.66 -11.71
N LEU A 287 -19.61 -6.35 -11.46
CA LEU A 287 -19.13 -5.14 -10.81
C LEU A 287 -18.24 -4.36 -11.79
N GLU A 288 -18.63 -3.14 -12.11
CA GLU A 288 -17.84 -2.27 -12.99
C GLU A 288 -16.92 -1.37 -12.17
N ILE A 289 -15.62 -1.72 -12.11
CA ILE A 289 -14.60 -0.97 -11.36
C ILE A 289 -14.13 0.25 -12.16
N GLY A 290 -14.09 0.12 -13.48
CA GLY A 290 -13.63 1.16 -14.37
C GLY A 290 -13.95 0.83 -15.84
N PRO A 291 -13.53 1.68 -16.78
CA PRO A 291 -13.91 1.56 -18.18
C PRO A 291 -13.40 0.29 -18.88
N ARG A 292 -12.47 -0.45 -18.26
CA ARG A 292 -11.87 -1.66 -18.82
C ARG A 292 -11.73 -2.81 -17.83
N GLU A 293 -12.21 -2.64 -16.60
CA GLU A 293 -12.05 -3.63 -15.55
C GLU A 293 -13.44 -4.01 -15.02
N LYS A 294 -13.78 -5.28 -15.21
CA LYS A 294 -15.06 -5.87 -14.82
C LYS A 294 -14.79 -7.07 -13.95
N TRP A 295 -15.40 -7.06 -12.78
CA TRP A 295 -15.40 -8.18 -11.86
C TRP A 295 -16.76 -8.85 -11.85
N THR A 296 -16.81 -10.12 -11.46
CA THR A 296 -18.07 -10.84 -11.29
C THR A 296 -18.16 -11.37 -9.87
N VAL A 297 -19.30 -11.09 -9.21
CA VAL A 297 -19.61 -11.67 -7.91
C VAL A 297 -20.54 -12.84 -8.13
N HIS A 298 -20.14 -14.01 -7.65
CA HIS A 298 -20.90 -15.25 -7.61
C HIS A 298 -21.36 -15.50 -6.17
N LEU A 299 -22.66 -15.72 -6.01
CA LEU A 299 -23.30 -16.00 -4.74
C LEU A 299 -23.92 -17.41 -4.81
N HIS A 300 -23.51 -18.27 -3.89
CA HIS A 300 -23.95 -19.66 -3.79
C HIS A 300 -24.72 -19.87 -2.49
N TRP A 301 -26.06 -19.89 -2.57
CA TRP A 301 -26.91 -20.19 -1.41
C TRP A 301 -26.87 -21.68 -1.14
N ARG A 302 -26.41 -22.06 0.06
CA ARG A 302 -26.33 -23.45 0.54
C ARG A 302 -26.66 -23.45 2.03
N ASP A 303 -27.64 -24.25 2.44
CA ASP A 303 -28.06 -24.36 3.86
C ASP A 303 -27.00 -25.01 4.76
N ALA A 304 -26.10 -25.80 4.18
CA ALA A 304 -24.89 -26.26 4.83
C ALA A 304 -23.69 -25.62 4.14
N VAL A 305 -22.95 -24.77 4.85
CA VAL A 305 -21.56 -24.45 4.46
C VAL A 305 -20.79 -25.75 4.60
N ALA A 306 -20.78 -26.55 3.53
CA ALA A 306 -20.03 -27.79 3.51
C ALA A 306 -18.59 -27.44 3.87
N THR A 307 -18.14 -27.94 5.01
CA THR A 307 -16.74 -27.98 5.42
C THR A 307 -15.96 -28.79 4.39
N SER A 308 -15.72 -28.20 3.22
CA SER A 308 -14.89 -28.76 2.16
C SER A 308 -13.44 -28.64 2.60
N THR A 309 -13.01 -29.55 3.48
CA THR A 309 -11.59 -29.85 3.67
C THR A 309 -10.98 -30.18 2.31
N LYS A 310 -10.21 -29.24 1.78
CA LYS A 310 -9.13 -29.47 0.82
C LYS A 310 -7.89 -28.80 1.38
#